data_AF-A0A6I2MF19-F1
#
_entry.id   AF-A0A6I2MF19-F1
#
_cell.length_a   1.000
_cell.length_b   1.000
_cell.length_c   1.000
_cell.angle_alpha   90.00
_cell.angle_beta   90.00
_cell.angle_gamma   90.00
#
_symmetry.space_group_name_H-M   'P 1'
#
loop_
_entity.id
_entity.type
_entity.pdbx_description
1 polymer ?
#
loop_
_entity_poly.entity_id
_entity_poly.type
_entity_poly.pdbx_seq_one_letter_code
_entity_poly.pdbx_strand_id
1 'polypeptide(L)'
;MQSGLRTRLLQAFSEAEGEFLSGQKLSETLGCSRTAVWKHIEDLRSEGYELEAVRKRGYRITHKPDKISGNEIQLGLKTEFMGRHIHFEEVVSSTQKIAHSLAGDGAEEGTIVVADQQTGGRGRLARAWYSPKQTGIWMSMILRPKIPINKTPQLTLLTAVALIQAIEEVTGLTPEIKWPNDIMINGKKIVGILTELQAEADRVHSVIIGVGMNVNHTLDQFPEELQAIATSIAEETGEPADRAQVIQAIMKNFEKLYTSYLIHGFKPVKLLWESYAISLNKNLIARTLQGTIRGRAIGIDDEGVLLLETAEGKIEKIYSADIEIQT
;
A
#
# COMPACT_ATOMS: atom_id res chain seq x y z
N MET A 1 8.93 -11.63 12.74
CA MET A 1 8.11 -10.59 13.40
C MET A 1 8.98 -9.79 14.34
N GLN A 2 8.87 -8.46 14.33
CA GLN A 2 9.57 -7.61 15.29
C GLN A 2 9.05 -7.81 16.71
N SER A 3 9.93 -7.69 17.71
CA SER A 3 9.51 -7.77 19.10
C SER A 3 8.69 -6.52 19.48
N GLY A 4 7.65 -6.68 20.30
CA GLY A 4 6.82 -5.55 20.74
C GLY A 4 7.58 -4.47 21.52
N LEU A 5 8.79 -4.76 22.03
CA LEU A 5 9.70 -3.76 22.61
C LEU A 5 10.35 -2.89 21.52
N ARG A 6 10.80 -3.49 20.41
CA ARG A 6 11.39 -2.77 19.27
C ARG A 6 10.37 -1.82 18.65
N THR A 7 9.13 -2.26 18.45
CA THR A 7 8.04 -1.42 17.93
C THR A 7 7.79 -0.20 18.81
N ARG A 8 7.67 -0.38 20.13
CA ARG A 8 7.46 0.74 21.08
C ARG A 8 8.67 1.68 21.15
N LEU A 9 9.89 1.17 21.00
CA LEU A 9 11.09 2.00 20.93
C LEU A 9 11.05 2.95 19.72
N LEU A 10 10.79 2.41 18.53
CA LEU A 10 10.73 3.18 17.29
C LEU A 10 9.56 4.16 17.31
N GLN A 11 8.43 3.78 17.89
CA GLN A 11 7.30 4.68 18.11
C GLN A 11 7.72 5.86 19.01
N ALA A 12 8.40 5.61 20.13
CA ALA A 12 8.86 6.69 21.00
C ALA A 12 9.78 7.67 20.27
N PHE A 13 10.71 7.16 19.44
CA PHE A 13 11.57 8.02 18.61
C PHE A 13 10.79 8.79 17.54
N SER A 14 9.72 8.19 16.98
CA SER A 14 8.85 8.87 16.02
C SER A 14 8.09 10.04 16.67
N GLU A 15 7.58 9.83 17.88
CA GLU A 15 6.87 10.86 18.67
C GLU A 15 7.79 11.98 19.15
N ALA A 16 9.09 11.71 19.28
CA ALA A 16 10.08 12.70 19.67
C ALA A 16 10.47 13.65 18.53
N GLU A 17 10.13 13.35 17.27
CA GLU A 17 10.37 14.20 16.09
C GLU A 17 11.80 14.79 16.01
N GLY A 18 12.81 13.97 16.33
CA GLY A 18 14.22 14.39 16.32
C GLY A 18 14.71 15.06 17.60
N GLU A 19 13.95 15.03 18.68
CA GLU A 19 14.40 15.41 20.02
C GLU A 19 15.07 14.26 20.77
N PHE A 20 15.79 14.61 21.84
CA PHE A 20 16.44 13.62 22.70
C PHE A 20 15.44 12.92 23.62
N LEU A 21 15.54 11.60 23.68
CA LEU A 21 14.83 10.76 24.65
C LEU A 21 15.79 10.25 25.72
N SER A 22 15.52 10.61 26.97
CA SER A 22 16.33 10.12 28.09
C SER A 22 16.22 8.60 28.22
N GLY A 23 17.32 7.94 28.60
CA GLY A 23 17.29 6.49 28.86
C GLY A 23 16.29 6.10 29.97
N GLN A 24 15.97 7.03 30.88
CA GLN A 24 14.89 6.85 31.85
C GLN A 24 13.52 6.81 31.18
N LYS A 25 13.21 7.82 30.35
CA LYS A 25 11.93 7.90 29.64
C LYS A 25 11.72 6.67 28.76
N LEU A 26 12.75 6.25 28.03
CA LEU A 26 12.69 5.02 27.24
C LEU A 26 12.45 3.78 28.11
N SER A 27 13.18 3.63 29.22
CA SER A 27 13.00 2.50 30.15
C SER A 27 11.57 2.42 30.69
N GLU A 28 10.98 3.56 31.06
CA GLU A 28 9.58 3.68 31.51
C GLU A 28 8.58 3.33 30.39
N THR A 29 8.74 3.91 29.19
CA THR A 29 7.86 3.65 28.03
C THR A 29 7.90 2.19 27.58
N LEU A 30 9.09 1.57 27.55
CA LEU A 30 9.25 0.18 27.15
C LEU A 30 8.89 -0.81 28.27
N GLY A 31 8.87 -0.37 29.53
CA GLY A 31 8.70 -1.26 30.68
C GLY A 31 9.87 -2.23 30.85
N CYS A 32 11.09 -1.80 30.53
CA CYS A 32 12.31 -2.62 30.60
C CYS A 32 13.47 -1.84 31.26
N SER A 33 14.58 -2.51 31.58
CA SER A 33 15.73 -1.85 32.22
C SER A 33 16.47 -0.92 31.26
N ARG A 34 17.17 0.11 31.79
CA ARG A 34 18.03 0.98 30.98
C ARG A 34 19.11 0.20 30.21
N THR A 35 19.59 -0.90 30.76
CA THR A 35 20.54 -1.81 30.08
C THR A 35 19.89 -2.50 28.89
N ALA A 36 18.62 -2.91 28.99
CA ALA A 36 17.87 -3.47 27.87
C ALA A 36 17.61 -2.41 26.78
N VAL A 37 17.29 -1.18 27.17
CA VAL A 37 17.22 -0.04 26.23
C VAL A 37 18.54 0.12 25.49
N TRP A 38 19.67 0.16 26.20
CA TRP A 38 20.99 0.28 25.58
C TRP A 38 21.26 -0.85 24.57
N LYS A 39 20.94 -2.10 24.89
CA LYS A 39 21.07 -3.22 23.94
C LYS A 39 20.26 -2.98 22.66
N HIS A 40 19.01 -2.58 22.77
CA HIS A 40 18.19 -2.26 21.59
C HIS A 40 18.74 -1.09 20.77
N ILE A 41 19.38 -0.10 21.40
CA ILE A 41 20.04 1.01 20.71
C ILE A 41 21.27 0.52 19.95
N GLU A 42 22.09 -0.35 20.53
CA GLU A 42 23.23 -0.94 19.83
C GLU A 42 22.80 -1.87 18.69
N ASP A 43 21.68 -2.60 18.85
CA ASP A 43 21.08 -3.38 17.77
C ASP A 43 20.64 -2.48 16.60
N LEU A 44 20.08 -1.28 16.87
CA LEU A 44 19.76 -0.32 15.79
C LEU A 44 21.04 0.17 15.11
N ARG A 45 22.12 0.43 15.86
CA ARG A 45 23.41 0.83 15.28
C ARG A 45 23.98 -0.24 14.35
N SER A 46 23.90 -1.52 14.73
CA SER A 46 24.38 -2.62 13.88
C SER A 46 23.56 -2.79 12.61
N GLU A 47 22.30 -2.33 12.61
CA GLU A 47 21.42 -2.28 11.44
C GLU A 47 21.62 -1.02 10.57
N GLY A 48 22.54 -0.12 10.96
CA GLY A 48 22.91 1.06 10.17
C GLY A 48 22.25 2.38 10.59
N TYR A 49 21.53 2.41 11.72
CA TYR A 49 21.05 3.67 12.29
C TYR A 49 22.19 4.45 12.94
N GLU A 50 22.23 5.76 12.72
CA GLU A 50 23.11 6.65 13.48
C GLU A 50 22.32 7.28 14.63
N LEU A 51 22.80 7.03 15.85
CA LEU A 51 22.20 7.58 17.06
C LEU A 51 23.22 8.42 17.83
N GLU A 52 22.88 9.68 18.05
CA GLU A 52 23.60 10.56 18.96
C GLU A 52 23.23 10.21 20.40
N ALA A 53 24.25 10.05 21.26
CA ALA A 53 24.08 9.77 22.68
C ALA A 53 24.75 10.88 23.51
N VAL A 54 23.95 11.68 24.22
CA VAL A 54 24.45 12.79 25.04
C VAL A 54 24.16 12.54 26.51
N ARG A 55 25.20 12.63 27.35
CA ARG A 55 25.08 12.46 28.81
C ARG A 55 24.01 13.40 29.37
N LYS A 56 23.11 12.89 30.21
CA LYS A 56 21.94 13.57 30.80
C LYS A 56 20.81 13.95 29.83
N ARG A 57 20.98 13.87 28.50
CA ARG A 57 19.90 14.10 27.52
C ARG A 57 19.32 12.80 26.97
N GLY A 58 20.17 11.79 26.74
CA GLY A 58 19.77 10.48 26.25
C GLY A 58 20.13 10.27 24.79
N TYR A 59 19.22 9.70 24.02
CA TYR A 59 19.44 9.25 22.65
C TYR A 59 18.59 10.03 21.65
N ARG A 60 19.11 10.21 20.44
CA ARG A 60 18.39 10.75 19.29
C ARG A 60 18.85 10.04 18.03
N ILE A 61 17.91 9.66 17.16
CA ILE A 61 18.24 9.17 15.81
C ILE A 61 18.58 10.39 14.94
N THR A 62 19.78 10.40 14.36
CA THR A 62 20.26 11.47 13.47
C THR A 62 20.23 11.06 12.01
N HIS A 63 20.41 9.77 11.74
CA HIS A 63 20.37 9.21 10.40
C HIS A 63 19.81 7.80 10.42
N LYS A 64 19.20 7.42 9.31
CA LYS A 64 18.58 6.12 9.09
C LYS A 64 19.21 5.46 7.85
N PRO A 65 19.33 4.12 7.82
CA PRO A 65 19.91 3.45 6.67
C PRO A 65 19.05 3.64 5.41
N ASP A 66 19.69 3.80 4.25
CA ASP A 66 19.03 3.86 2.94
C ASP A 66 18.62 2.47 2.44
N LYS A 67 17.81 1.77 3.25
CA LYS A 67 17.29 0.42 2.96
C LYS A 67 15.89 0.28 3.52
N ILE A 68 14.99 -0.34 2.76
CA ILE A 68 13.68 -0.70 3.31
C ILE A 68 13.83 -1.81 4.34
N SER A 69 13.20 -1.64 5.50
CA SER A 69 13.07 -2.66 6.53
C SER A 69 11.80 -2.44 7.32
N GLY A 70 11.40 -3.42 8.13
CA GLY A 70 10.30 -3.22 9.07
C GLY A 70 10.55 -2.07 10.04
N ASN A 71 11.80 -1.85 10.47
CA ASN A 71 12.14 -0.78 11.43
C ASN A 71 11.99 0.59 10.78
N GLU A 72 12.40 0.71 9.51
CA GLU A 72 12.26 1.92 8.72
C GLU A 72 10.81 2.30 8.45
N ILE A 73 9.98 1.31 8.11
CA ILE A 73 8.55 1.54 7.93
C ILE A 73 7.90 1.94 9.27
N GLN A 74 8.30 1.31 10.37
CA GLN A 74 7.74 1.58 11.69
C GLN A 74 8.12 2.97 12.24
N LEU A 75 9.33 3.43 11.94
CA LEU A 75 9.88 4.71 12.39
C LEU A 75 9.28 5.88 11.58
N GLY A 76 8.30 6.57 12.15
CA GLY A 76 7.52 7.63 11.49
C GLY A 76 6.07 7.23 11.19
N LEU A 77 5.70 5.98 11.44
CA LEU A 77 4.34 5.50 11.22
C LEU A 77 3.37 6.07 12.27
N LYS A 78 2.34 6.81 11.81
CA LYS A 78 1.37 7.55 12.65
C LYS A 78 -0.04 6.94 12.71
N THR A 79 -0.20 5.68 12.32
CA THR A 79 -1.47 4.93 12.33
C THR A 79 -1.85 4.36 13.70
N GLU A 80 -3.11 4.02 13.94
CA GLU A 80 -3.55 3.35 15.16
C GLU A 80 -3.37 1.83 15.08
N PHE A 81 -3.69 1.20 13.94
CA PHE A 81 -3.62 -0.26 13.75
C PHE A 81 -2.95 -0.70 12.45
N MET A 82 -3.07 0.07 11.36
CA MET A 82 -2.45 -0.29 10.07
C MET A 82 -0.92 -0.26 10.16
N GLY A 83 -0.26 -1.35 9.80
CA GLY A 83 1.20 -1.46 9.82
C GLY A 83 1.81 -1.55 11.21
N ARG A 84 1.02 -1.82 12.27
CA ARG A 84 1.55 -2.05 13.63
C ARG A 84 2.25 -3.40 13.78
N HIS A 85 1.90 -4.35 12.91
CA HIS A 85 2.59 -5.61 12.74
C HIS A 85 3.16 -5.69 11.32
N ILE A 86 4.49 -5.61 11.21
CA ILE A 86 5.20 -5.63 9.93
C ILE A 86 5.98 -6.93 9.81
N HIS A 87 5.64 -7.71 8.80
CA HIS A 87 6.41 -8.87 8.37
C HIS A 87 7.25 -8.45 7.16
N PHE A 88 8.55 -8.26 7.36
CA PHE A 88 9.47 -7.88 6.30
C PHE A 88 10.35 -9.07 5.91
N GLU A 89 10.52 -9.28 4.61
CA GLU A 89 11.41 -10.28 4.04
C GLU A 89 12.25 -9.69 2.92
N GLU A 90 13.51 -10.10 2.79
CA GLU A 90 14.39 -9.56 1.75
C GLU A 90 13.99 -10.10 0.36
N VAL A 91 13.79 -11.41 0.25
CA VAL A 91 13.40 -12.08 -1.00
C VAL A 91 12.35 -13.13 -0.72
N VAL A 92 11.22 -13.05 -1.41
CA VAL A 92 10.11 -14.01 -1.28
C VAL A 92 9.57 -14.43 -2.64
N SER A 93 8.80 -15.52 -2.69
CA SER A 93 8.05 -15.81 -3.90
C SER A 93 6.92 -14.80 -4.13
N SER A 94 6.14 -14.49 -3.10
CA SER A 94 5.07 -13.50 -3.14
C SER A 94 4.67 -13.09 -1.73
N THR A 95 4.51 -11.78 -1.52
CA THR A 95 3.98 -11.19 -0.27
C THR A 95 2.54 -11.64 -0.02
N GLN A 96 1.74 -11.77 -1.08
CA GLN A 96 0.36 -12.23 -1.04
C GLN A 96 0.25 -13.64 -0.41
N LYS A 97 1.14 -14.57 -0.78
CA LYS A 97 1.17 -15.93 -0.21
C LYS A 97 1.49 -15.95 1.28
N ILE A 98 2.44 -15.11 1.71
CA ILE A 98 2.79 -14.97 3.12
C ILE A 98 1.61 -14.37 3.89
N ALA A 99 0.97 -13.34 3.34
CA ALA A 99 -0.21 -12.72 3.94
C ALA A 99 -1.37 -13.72 4.08
N HIS A 100 -1.58 -14.59 3.09
CA HIS A 100 -2.54 -15.70 3.19
C HIS A 100 -2.25 -16.68 4.34
N SER A 101 -0.97 -17.07 4.49
CA SER A 101 -0.55 -17.94 5.60
C SER A 101 -0.78 -17.27 6.94
N LEU A 102 -0.26 -16.05 7.11
CA LEU A 102 -0.39 -15.28 8.35
C LEU A 102 -1.86 -15.03 8.72
N ALA A 103 -2.71 -14.71 7.74
CA ALA A 103 -4.13 -14.53 7.96
C ALA A 103 -4.82 -15.82 8.44
N GLY A 104 -4.42 -16.99 7.89
CA GLY A 104 -4.86 -18.31 8.34
C GLY A 104 -4.38 -18.65 9.75
N ASP A 105 -3.18 -18.20 10.12
CA ASP A 105 -2.60 -18.35 11.46
C ASP A 105 -3.16 -17.33 12.48
N GLY A 106 -4.13 -16.51 12.09
CA GLY A 106 -4.81 -15.57 12.99
C GLY A 106 -4.14 -14.21 13.15
N ALA A 107 -3.28 -13.80 12.20
CA ALA A 107 -2.68 -12.46 12.23
C ALA A 107 -3.73 -11.35 12.38
N GLU A 108 -3.37 -10.32 13.13
CA GLU A 108 -4.26 -9.21 13.47
C GLU A 108 -4.55 -8.34 12.24
N GLU A 109 -5.71 -7.68 12.27
CA GLU A 109 -6.06 -6.67 11.27
C GLU A 109 -5.04 -5.53 11.25
N GLY A 110 -4.69 -5.08 10.05
CA GLY A 110 -3.65 -4.08 9.84
C GLY A 110 -2.24 -4.66 9.77
N THR A 111 -2.05 -5.98 9.93
CA THR A 111 -0.77 -6.63 9.62
C THR A 111 -0.41 -6.41 8.16
N ILE A 112 0.83 -6.00 7.89
CA ILE A 112 1.37 -5.88 6.53
C ILE A 112 2.56 -6.80 6.32
N VAL A 113 2.62 -7.36 5.12
CA VAL A 113 3.77 -8.10 4.61
C VAL A 113 4.44 -7.22 3.56
N VAL A 114 5.75 -7.01 3.69
CA VAL A 114 6.54 -6.21 2.75
C VAL A 114 7.76 -7.02 2.34
N ALA A 115 8.11 -6.97 1.05
CA ALA A 115 9.35 -7.56 0.58
C ALA A 115 10.18 -6.57 -0.22
N ASP A 116 11.51 -6.71 -0.17
CA ASP A 116 12.40 -5.95 -1.07
C ASP A 116 12.39 -6.52 -2.49
N GLN A 117 12.19 -7.84 -2.65
CA GLN A 117 12.06 -8.51 -3.94
C GLN A 117 10.98 -9.61 -3.92
N GLN A 118 10.22 -9.74 -5.01
CA GLN A 118 9.40 -10.94 -5.27
C GLN A 118 9.90 -11.69 -6.51
N THR A 119 10.15 -12.98 -6.37
CA THR A 119 10.57 -13.85 -7.50
C THR A 119 9.39 -14.42 -8.29
N GLY A 120 8.17 -14.34 -7.74
CA GLY A 120 6.95 -14.85 -8.35
C GLY A 120 5.76 -13.91 -8.11
N GLY A 121 6.00 -12.60 -8.19
CA GLY A 121 4.96 -11.56 -8.10
C GLY A 121 3.87 -11.79 -9.16
N ARG A 122 2.60 -11.59 -8.77
CA ARG A 122 1.43 -11.82 -9.61
C ARG A 122 0.44 -10.67 -9.49
N GLY A 123 -0.17 -10.32 -10.61
CA GLY A 123 -1.37 -9.50 -10.68
C GLY A 123 -2.61 -10.34 -10.96
N ARG A 124 -3.69 -9.66 -11.37
CA ARG A 124 -4.95 -10.30 -11.78
C ARG A 124 -4.73 -11.30 -12.92
N LEU A 125 -5.60 -12.30 -13.00
CA LEU A 125 -5.56 -13.36 -14.03
C LEU A 125 -4.19 -14.06 -14.11
N ALA A 126 -3.48 -14.14 -12.98
CA ALA A 126 -2.15 -14.74 -12.85
C ALA A 126 -1.06 -14.12 -13.76
N ARG A 127 -1.26 -12.90 -14.27
CA ARG A 127 -0.22 -12.15 -14.99
C ARG A 127 0.98 -11.89 -14.08
N ALA A 128 2.19 -12.02 -14.59
CA ALA A 128 3.40 -11.74 -13.80
C ALA A 128 3.47 -10.25 -13.42
N TRP A 129 3.96 -9.98 -12.21
CA TRP A 129 4.28 -8.62 -11.75
C TRP A 129 5.79 -8.52 -11.47
N TYR A 130 6.49 -7.75 -12.29
CA TYR A 130 7.94 -7.57 -12.18
C TYR A 130 8.28 -6.83 -10.87
N SER A 131 9.06 -7.49 -9.99
CA SER A 131 9.31 -7.03 -8.61
C SER A 131 10.79 -7.10 -8.22
N PRO A 132 11.71 -6.39 -8.91
CA PRO A 132 13.13 -6.48 -8.59
C PRO A 132 13.44 -5.83 -7.24
N LYS A 133 14.65 -6.13 -6.76
CA LYS A 133 15.15 -5.65 -5.48
C LYS A 133 15.37 -4.13 -5.50
N GLN A 134 15.14 -3.44 -4.39
CA GLN A 134 15.45 -2.00 -4.18
C GLN A 134 14.63 -0.98 -4.97
N THR A 135 13.80 -1.38 -5.93
CA THR A 135 13.16 -0.45 -6.87
C THR A 135 11.69 -0.16 -6.58
N GLY A 136 11.00 -0.96 -5.78
CA GLY A 136 9.56 -0.81 -5.59
C GLY A 136 9.07 -1.16 -4.21
N ILE A 137 7.77 -0.99 -4.03
CA ILE A 137 7.02 -1.42 -2.85
C ILE A 137 6.20 -2.63 -3.26
N TRP A 138 6.58 -3.77 -2.70
CA TRP A 138 5.89 -5.03 -2.88
C TRP A 138 5.27 -5.38 -1.53
N MET A 139 3.98 -5.15 -1.38
CA MET A 139 3.32 -5.35 -0.09
C MET A 139 1.97 -6.03 -0.18
N SER A 140 1.53 -6.60 0.93
CA SER A 140 0.18 -7.13 1.11
C SER A 140 -0.34 -6.73 2.48
N MET A 141 -1.58 -6.27 2.54
CA MET A 141 -2.26 -5.85 3.76
C MET A 141 -3.32 -6.87 4.14
N ILE A 142 -3.41 -7.21 5.43
CA ILE A 142 -4.42 -8.13 5.96
C ILE A 142 -5.49 -7.31 6.69
N LEU A 143 -6.74 -7.41 6.22
CA LEU A 143 -7.90 -6.76 6.82
C LEU A 143 -8.90 -7.81 7.31
N ARG A 144 -9.71 -7.46 8.31
CA ARG A 144 -10.78 -8.33 8.84
C ARG A 144 -12.11 -7.58 8.95
N PRO A 145 -12.58 -6.95 7.85
CA PRO A 145 -13.77 -6.11 7.86
C PRO A 145 -15.03 -6.94 8.18
N LYS A 146 -15.91 -6.39 9.01
CA LYS A 146 -17.25 -6.93 9.24
C LYS A 146 -18.23 -6.41 8.17
N ILE A 147 -17.96 -6.71 6.91
CA ILE A 147 -18.79 -6.29 5.77
C ILE A 147 -19.32 -7.50 4.98
N PRO A 148 -20.46 -7.35 4.27
CA PRO A 148 -20.93 -8.36 3.31
C PRO A 148 -19.91 -8.65 2.21
N ILE A 149 -19.86 -9.91 1.74
CA ILE A 149 -18.92 -10.37 0.69
C ILE A 149 -19.06 -9.52 -0.59
N ASN A 150 -20.28 -9.15 -0.99
CA ASN A 150 -20.54 -8.35 -2.20
C ASN A 150 -19.99 -6.91 -2.10
N LYS A 151 -19.66 -6.42 -0.91
CA LYS A 151 -19.04 -5.09 -0.72
C LYS A 151 -17.52 -5.11 -0.76
N THR A 152 -16.89 -6.28 -0.73
CA THR A 152 -15.43 -6.38 -0.70
C THR A 152 -14.71 -5.77 -1.91
N PRO A 153 -15.28 -5.72 -3.15
CA PRO A 153 -14.66 -5.00 -4.26
C PRO A 153 -14.44 -3.50 -3.97
N GLN A 154 -15.24 -2.90 -3.09
CA GLN A 154 -15.09 -1.50 -2.67
C GLN A 154 -13.76 -1.24 -1.98
N LEU A 155 -13.16 -2.24 -1.34
CA LEU A 155 -11.86 -2.11 -0.70
C LEU A 155 -10.72 -1.93 -1.71
N THR A 156 -10.85 -2.49 -2.91
CA THR A 156 -9.90 -2.22 -4.01
C THR A 156 -9.94 -0.75 -4.42
N LEU A 157 -11.15 -0.19 -4.54
CA LEU A 157 -11.36 1.22 -4.91
C LEU A 157 -10.88 2.16 -3.79
N LEU A 158 -11.15 1.81 -2.54
CA LEU A 158 -10.63 2.51 -1.37
C LEU A 158 -9.10 2.51 -1.35
N THR A 159 -8.48 1.35 -1.62
CA THR A 159 -7.03 1.23 -1.70
C THR A 159 -6.46 2.13 -2.79
N ALA A 160 -7.09 2.20 -3.96
CA ALA A 160 -6.65 3.08 -5.05
C ALA A 160 -6.63 4.55 -4.63
N VAL A 161 -7.67 5.03 -3.94
CA VAL A 161 -7.72 6.40 -3.41
C VAL A 161 -6.62 6.63 -2.36
N ALA A 162 -6.41 5.69 -1.44
CA ALA A 162 -5.37 5.79 -0.41
C ALA A 162 -3.95 5.89 -1.01
N LEU A 163 -3.69 5.10 -2.05
CA LEU A 163 -2.41 5.08 -2.76
C LEU A 163 -2.16 6.38 -3.52
N ILE A 164 -3.15 6.92 -4.22
CA ILE A 164 -3.03 8.20 -4.92
C ILE A 164 -2.73 9.33 -3.92
N GLN A 165 -3.50 9.42 -2.83
CA GLN A 165 -3.29 10.46 -1.82
C GLN A 165 -1.89 10.38 -1.20
N ALA A 166 -1.36 9.16 -1.02
CA ALA A 166 0.00 8.97 -0.54
C ALA A 166 1.07 9.37 -1.56
N ILE A 167 0.86 9.08 -2.86
CA ILE A 167 1.76 9.54 -3.93
C ILE A 167 1.74 11.08 -3.97
N GLU A 168 0.56 11.70 -4.01
CA GLU A 168 0.39 13.16 -4.01
C GLU A 168 1.08 13.81 -2.79
N GLU A 169 0.88 13.25 -1.59
CA GLU A 169 1.47 13.76 -0.33
C GLU A 169 3.00 13.72 -0.36
N VAL A 170 3.60 12.66 -0.90
CA VAL A 170 5.05 12.46 -0.85
C VAL A 170 5.78 13.13 -2.01
N THR A 171 5.17 13.19 -3.20
CA THR A 171 5.88 13.54 -4.44
C THR A 171 5.29 14.76 -5.14
N GLY A 172 4.05 15.15 -4.83
CA GLY A 172 3.32 16.20 -5.56
C GLY A 172 2.89 15.80 -6.98
N LEU A 173 3.13 14.55 -7.42
CA LEU A 173 2.61 14.03 -8.68
C LEU A 173 1.08 13.93 -8.64
N THR A 174 0.41 14.02 -9.79
CA THR A 174 -1.04 13.89 -9.93
C THR A 174 -1.42 12.59 -10.66
N PRO A 175 -1.40 11.43 -9.98
CA PRO A 175 -1.78 10.16 -10.58
C PRO A 175 -3.29 10.06 -10.81
N GLU A 176 -3.68 9.14 -11.70
CA GLU A 176 -5.07 8.88 -12.05
C GLU A 176 -5.42 7.39 -11.87
N ILE A 177 -6.67 7.09 -11.54
CA ILE A 177 -7.15 5.71 -11.39
C ILE A 177 -7.68 5.20 -12.72
N LYS A 178 -7.13 4.08 -13.19
CA LYS A 178 -7.72 3.28 -14.26
C LYS A 178 -8.48 2.10 -13.66
N TRP A 179 -9.80 2.13 -13.78
CA TRP A 179 -10.67 1.08 -13.24
C TRP A 179 -10.27 -0.31 -13.77
N PRO A 180 -10.32 -1.36 -12.93
CA PRO A 180 -10.74 -1.33 -11.52
C PRO A 180 -9.60 -1.14 -10.51
N ASN A 181 -8.35 -1.32 -10.90
CA ASN A 181 -7.29 -1.66 -9.95
C ASN A 181 -5.89 -1.16 -10.33
N ASP A 182 -5.77 -0.30 -11.33
CA ASP A 182 -4.50 0.26 -11.79
C ASP A 182 -4.42 1.76 -11.46
N ILE A 183 -3.23 2.24 -11.10
CA ILE A 183 -2.93 3.67 -10.99
C ILE A 183 -1.94 4.03 -12.08
N MET A 184 -2.18 5.17 -12.72
CA MET A 184 -1.47 5.64 -13.89
C MET A 184 -0.87 7.03 -13.64
N ILE A 185 0.26 7.32 -14.26
CA ILE A 185 0.82 8.67 -14.40
C ILE A 185 1.18 8.84 -15.87
N ASN A 186 0.74 9.94 -16.49
CA ASN A 186 1.02 10.22 -17.90
C ASN A 186 0.67 9.04 -18.84
N GLY A 187 -0.42 8.33 -18.54
CA GLY A 187 -0.87 7.16 -19.31
C GLY A 187 -0.08 5.87 -19.08
N LYS A 188 0.96 5.87 -18.23
CA LYS A 188 1.78 4.70 -17.88
C LYS A 188 1.45 4.17 -16.48
N LYS A 189 1.49 2.85 -16.30
CA LYS A 189 1.13 2.20 -15.03
C LYS A 189 2.24 2.36 -13.99
N ILE A 190 1.85 2.74 -12.78
CA ILE A 190 2.74 2.84 -11.62
C ILE A 190 2.34 1.94 -10.46
N VAL A 191 1.04 1.62 -10.31
CA VAL A 191 0.55 0.67 -9.30
C VAL A 191 -0.40 -0.36 -9.90
N GLY A 192 -0.30 -1.59 -9.41
CA GLY A 192 -1.32 -2.63 -9.55
C GLY A 192 -1.81 -3.09 -8.18
N ILE A 193 -3.14 -3.20 -8.04
CA ILE A 193 -3.80 -3.67 -6.82
C ILE A 193 -4.42 -5.05 -7.08
N LEU A 194 -4.24 -5.98 -6.15
CA LEU A 194 -4.83 -7.32 -6.18
C LEU A 194 -5.52 -7.59 -4.84
N THR A 195 -6.85 -7.71 -4.85
CA THR A 195 -7.64 -8.02 -3.65
C THR A 195 -8.12 -9.46 -3.73
N GLU A 196 -7.79 -10.26 -2.71
CA GLU A 196 -8.21 -11.65 -2.57
C GLU A 196 -8.97 -11.86 -1.27
N LEU A 197 -9.95 -12.76 -1.29
CA LEU A 197 -10.83 -13.04 -0.16
C LEU A 197 -10.52 -14.40 0.43
N GLN A 198 -10.44 -14.45 1.75
CA GLN A 198 -10.60 -15.69 2.51
C GLN A 198 -11.94 -15.62 3.22
N ALA A 199 -12.91 -16.37 2.73
CA ALA A 199 -14.28 -16.40 3.23
C ALA A 199 -14.78 -17.84 3.32
N GLU A 200 -15.62 -18.10 4.32
CA GLU A 200 -16.53 -19.25 4.35
C GLU A 200 -17.93 -18.76 4.00
N ALA A 201 -18.83 -19.68 3.62
CA ALA A 201 -20.12 -19.48 2.92
C ALA A 201 -20.79 -18.09 3.07
N ASP A 202 -20.93 -17.55 4.29
CA ASP A 202 -21.62 -16.28 4.54
C ASP A 202 -20.77 -15.21 5.26
N ARG A 203 -19.47 -15.43 5.51
CA ARG A 203 -18.63 -14.49 6.27
C ARG A 203 -17.21 -14.35 5.72
N VAL A 204 -16.79 -13.10 5.56
CA VAL A 204 -15.39 -12.73 5.29
C VAL A 204 -14.56 -12.99 6.56
N HIS A 205 -13.55 -13.86 6.47
CA HIS A 205 -12.56 -14.07 7.54
C HIS A 205 -11.44 -13.03 7.45
N SER A 206 -10.97 -12.81 6.22
CA SER A 206 -9.92 -11.86 5.90
C SER A 206 -10.03 -11.41 4.45
N VAL A 207 -9.61 -10.16 4.22
CA VAL A 207 -9.36 -9.61 2.89
C VAL A 207 -7.87 -9.32 2.82
N ILE A 208 -7.21 -9.81 1.76
CA ILE A 208 -5.78 -9.59 1.55
C ILE A 208 -5.62 -8.72 0.32
N ILE A 209 -5.05 -7.53 0.52
CA ILE A 209 -4.86 -6.54 -0.52
C ILE A 209 -3.37 -6.44 -0.85
N GLY A 210 -2.99 -7.02 -1.96
CA GLY A 210 -1.67 -6.91 -2.57
C GLY A 210 -1.52 -5.59 -3.33
N VAL A 211 -0.40 -4.92 -3.12
CA VAL A 211 -0.01 -3.69 -3.81
C VAL A 211 1.39 -3.89 -4.38
N GLY A 212 1.49 -3.79 -5.70
CA GLY A 212 2.76 -3.63 -6.39
C GLY A 212 2.89 -2.20 -6.89
N MET A 213 3.88 -1.46 -6.41
CA MET A 213 4.12 -0.06 -6.78
C MET A 213 5.56 0.14 -7.25
N ASN A 214 5.71 0.73 -8.43
CA ASN A 214 7.01 1.10 -8.98
C ASN A 214 7.45 2.42 -8.36
N VAL A 215 8.57 2.42 -7.63
CA VAL A 215 9.04 3.61 -6.90
C VAL A 215 10.31 4.17 -7.53
N ASN A 216 11.42 3.45 -7.44
CA ASN A 216 12.76 3.85 -7.87
C ASN A 216 13.27 3.05 -9.08
N HIS A 217 12.37 2.60 -9.97
CA HIS A 217 12.82 1.98 -11.23
C HIS A 217 13.25 3.07 -12.20
N THR A 218 14.41 2.94 -12.81
CA THR A 218 14.73 3.68 -14.03
C THR A 218 14.10 2.98 -15.24
N LEU A 219 13.89 3.70 -16.34
CA LEU A 219 13.21 3.14 -17.52
C LEU A 219 13.92 1.89 -18.07
N ASP A 220 15.25 1.87 -18.08
CA ASP A 220 16.09 0.77 -18.57
C ASP A 220 16.09 -0.47 -17.65
N GLN A 221 15.63 -0.34 -16.40
CA GLN A 221 15.45 -1.46 -15.48
C GLN A 221 14.15 -2.24 -15.72
N PHE A 222 13.20 -1.68 -16.45
CA PHE A 222 12.02 -2.44 -16.86
C PHE A 222 12.36 -3.39 -18.02
N PRO A 223 11.78 -4.60 -18.04
CA PRO A 223 11.73 -5.44 -19.24
C PRO A 223 11.26 -4.64 -20.44
N GLU A 224 11.83 -4.90 -21.63
CA GLU A 224 11.58 -4.14 -22.86
C GLU A 224 10.09 -3.99 -23.16
N GLU A 225 9.31 -5.05 -22.96
CA GLU A 225 7.87 -5.09 -23.15
C GLU A 225 7.06 -4.18 -22.20
N LEU A 226 7.65 -3.78 -21.07
CA LEU A 226 7.02 -2.92 -20.06
C LEU A 226 7.41 -1.44 -20.20
N GLN A 227 8.53 -1.11 -20.86
CA GLN A 227 9.06 0.26 -20.93
C GLN A 227 8.08 1.28 -21.54
N ALA A 228 7.23 0.84 -22.48
CA ALA A 228 6.23 1.71 -23.11
C ALA A 228 4.98 1.94 -22.23
N ILE A 229 4.71 1.06 -21.27
CA ILE A 229 3.43 0.99 -20.54
C ILE A 229 3.55 1.15 -19.04
N ALA A 230 4.76 1.16 -18.48
CA ALA A 230 5.04 1.29 -17.06
C ALA A 230 5.96 2.51 -16.79
N THR A 231 5.81 3.09 -15.61
CA THR A 231 6.66 4.17 -15.09
C THR A 231 6.89 3.97 -13.59
N SER A 232 7.64 4.86 -12.95
CA SER A 232 7.96 4.84 -11.53
C SER A 232 7.90 6.25 -10.94
N ILE A 233 7.88 6.37 -9.60
CA ILE A 233 7.96 7.67 -8.94
C ILE A 233 9.24 8.42 -9.34
N ALA A 234 10.38 7.73 -9.34
CA ALA A 234 11.67 8.32 -9.64
C ALA A 234 11.77 8.79 -11.08
N GLU A 235 11.14 8.08 -12.02
CA GLU A 235 11.17 8.48 -13.42
C GLU A 235 10.29 9.71 -13.69
N GLU A 236 9.16 9.83 -12.98
CA GLU A 236 8.24 10.98 -13.13
C GLU A 236 8.69 12.21 -12.33
N THR A 237 9.45 12.04 -11.26
CA THR A 237 9.98 13.15 -10.44
C THR A 237 11.41 13.55 -10.80
N GLY A 238 12.19 12.63 -11.39
CA GLY A 238 13.63 12.78 -11.63
C GLY A 238 14.51 12.44 -10.43
N GLU A 239 13.95 12.02 -9.29
CA GLU A 239 14.70 11.69 -8.07
C GLU A 239 14.12 10.48 -7.32
N PRO A 240 14.95 9.67 -6.63
CA PRO A 240 14.43 8.53 -5.89
C PRO A 240 13.57 8.97 -4.70
N ALA A 241 12.48 8.24 -4.47
CA ALA A 241 11.64 8.41 -3.29
C ALA A 241 12.00 7.42 -2.18
N ASP A 242 11.86 7.88 -0.94
CA ASP A 242 11.98 7.05 0.25
C ASP A 242 10.80 6.09 0.36
N ARG A 243 11.05 4.81 0.05
CA ARG A 243 10.02 3.76 0.05
C ARG A 243 9.34 3.58 1.41
N ALA A 244 10.04 3.81 2.52
CA ALA A 244 9.45 3.70 3.85
C ALA A 244 8.47 4.85 4.10
N GLN A 245 8.82 6.08 3.71
CA GLN A 245 7.91 7.24 3.80
C GLN A 245 6.67 7.05 2.92
N VAL A 246 6.83 6.52 1.71
CA VAL A 246 5.69 6.20 0.84
C VAL A 246 4.78 5.16 1.51
N ILE A 247 5.30 4.07 2.08
CA ILE A 247 4.47 3.09 2.82
C ILE A 247 3.77 3.74 4.01
N GLN A 248 4.46 4.58 4.78
CA GLN A 248 3.86 5.29 5.93
C GLN A 248 2.69 6.18 5.50
N ALA A 249 2.85 6.93 4.41
CA ALA A 249 1.79 7.76 3.84
C ALA A 249 0.62 6.90 3.35
N ILE A 250 0.89 5.75 2.70
CA ILE A 250 -0.17 4.82 2.29
C ILE A 250 -0.93 4.30 3.51
N MET A 251 -0.25 3.82 4.54
CA MET A 251 -0.90 3.27 5.74
C MET A 251 -1.77 4.33 6.44
N LYS A 252 -1.26 5.56 6.57
CA LYS A 252 -1.99 6.70 7.16
C LYS A 252 -3.27 7.03 6.37
N ASN A 253 -3.16 7.20 5.06
CA ASN A 253 -4.31 7.54 4.22
C ASN A 253 -5.30 6.37 4.13
N PHE A 254 -4.79 5.14 4.06
CA PHE A 254 -5.62 3.93 4.05
C PHE A 254 -6.43 3.80 5.33
N GLU A 255 -5.80 3.90 6.51
CA GLU A 255 -6.49 3.77 7.80
C GLU A 255 -7.60 4.80 7.98
N LYS A 256 -7.33 6.07 7.61
CA LYS A 256 -8.31 7.15 7.65
C LYS A 256 -9.52 6.83 6.76
N LEU A 257 -9.27 6.43 5.51
CA LEU A 257 -10.33 6.10 4.55
C LEU A 257 -11.10 4.85 4.96
N TYR A 258 -10.41 3.82 5.43
CA TYR A 258 -11.01 2.56 5.85
C TYR A 258 -11.87 2.74 7.10
N THR A 259 -11.42 3.51 8.09
CA THR A 259 -12.21 3.87 9.27
C THR A 259 -13.46 4.67 8.86
N SER A 260 -13.30 5.67 8.00
CA SER A 260 -14.44 6.42 7.44
C SER A 260 -15.41 5.53 6.68
N TYR A 261 -14.91 4.55 5.92
CA TYR A 261 -15.71 3.60 5.17
C TYR A 261 -16.56 2.70 6.09
N LEU A 262 -15.98 2.22 7.19
CA LEU A 262 -16.70 1.38 8.16
C LEU A 262 -17.82 2.16 8.87
N ILE A 263 -17.66 3.47 9.07
CA ILE A 263 -18.64 4.32 9.76
C ILE A 263 -19.70 4.88 8.79
N HIS A 264 -19.27 5.40 7.65
CA HIS A 264 -20.11 6.18 6.73
C HIS A 264 -20.48 5.43 5.44
N GLY A 265 -19.96 4.22 5.25
CA GLY A 265 -20.14 3.43 4.04
C GLY A 265 -19.29 3.92 2.85
N PHE A 266 -19.63 3.45 1.65
CA PHE A 266 -18.81 3.64 0.45
C PHE A 266 -18.90 5.04 -0.17
N LYS A 267 -19.96 5.80 0.11
CA LYS A 267 -20.25 7.06 -0.60
C LYS A 267 -19.09 8.09 -0.57
N PRO A 268 -18.41 8.35 0.57
CA PRO A 268 -17.27 9.27 0.57
C PRO A 268 -16.11 8.79 -0.30
N VAL A 269 -15.82 7.48 -0.26
CA VAL A 269 -14.76 6.86 -1.08
C VAL A 269 -15.11 6.92 -2.56
N LYS A 270 -16.37 6.67 -2.92
CA LYS A 270 -16.86 6.78 -4.30
C LYS A 270 -16.61 8.16 -4.89
N LEU A 271 -16.96 9.23 -4.17
CA LEU A 271 -16.76 10.60 -4.64
C LEU A 271 -15.27 10.92 -4.88
N LEU A 272 -14.41 10.51 -3.95
CA LEU A 272 -12.96 10.65 -4.11
C LEU A 272 -12.46 9.84 -5.31
N TRP A 273 -12.87 8.59 -5.42
CA TRP A 273 -12.47 7.70 -6.51
C TRP A 273 -12.87 8.28 -7.87
N GLU A 274 -14.11 8.77 -8.00
CA GLU A 274 -14.60 9.40 -9.23
C GLU A 274 -13.81 10.66 -9.58
N SER A 275 -13.36 11.44 -8.59
CA SER A 275 -12.53 12.63 -8.85
C SER A 275 -11.14 12.31 -9.44
N TYR A 276 -10.62 11.09 -9.22
CA TYR A 276 -9.32 10.64 -9.73
C TYR A 276 -9.43 9.75 -10.98
N ALA A 277 -10.63 9.39 -11.42
CA ALA A 277 -10.80 8.35 -12.42
C ALA A 277 -10.59 8.87 -13.86
N ILE A 278 -9.48 8.44 -14.50
CA ILE A 278 -9.13 8.83 -15.89
C ILE A 278 -10.20 8.43 -16.91
N SER A 279 -10.96 7.39 -16.61
CA SER A 279 -11.87 6.74 -17.54
C SER A 279 -13.23 7.43 -17.61
N LEU A 280 -13.58 8.26 -16.63
CA LEU A 280 -14.90 8.90 -16.59
C LEU A 280 -15.09 9.85 -17.76
N ASN A 281 -16.30 9.82 -18.31
CA ASN A 281 -16.73 10.57 -19.48
C ASN A 281 -15.97 10.27 -20.78
N LYS A 282 -15.15 9.22 -20.82
CA LYS A 282 -14.48 8.75 -22.04
C LYS A 282 -15.19 7.52 -22.62
N ASN A 283 -15.00 7.32 -23.92
CA ASN A 283 -15.43 6.09 -24.59
C ASN A 283 -14.43 4.97 -24.29
N LEU A 284 -14.95 3.83 -23.85
CA LEU A 284 -14.16 2.69 -23.43
C LEU A 284 -14.60 1.41 -24.13
N ILE A 285 -13.64 0.50 -24.25
CA ILE A 285 -13.89 -0.90 -24.58
C ILE A 285 -13.63 -1.71 -23.31
N ALA A 286 -14.67 -2.34 -22.77
CA ALA A 286 -14.59 -3.28 -21.66
C ALA A 286 -14.55 -4.71 -22.22
N ARG A 287 -13.40 -5.37 -22.06
CA ARG A 287 -13.21 -6.78 -22.44
C ARG A 287 -13.50 -7.65 -21.21
N THR A 288 -14.67 -8.27 -21.20
CA THR A 288 -15.13 -9.20 -20.15
C THR A 288 -14.92 -10.65 -20.60
N LEU A 289 -15.14 -11.61 -19.68
CA LEU A 289 -15.14 -13.03 -20.03
C LEU A 289 -16.29 -13.42 -20.96
N GLN A 290 -17.40 -12.67 -20.90
CA GLN A 290 -18.62 -12.92 -21.66
C GLN A 290 -18.65 -12.20 -23.02
N GLY A 291 -17.64 -11.36 -23.30
CA GLY A 291 -17.56 -10.60 -24.54
C GLY A 291 -17.07 -9.17 -24.35
N THR A 292 -17.15 -8.39 -25.42
CA THR A 292 -16.71 -6.99 -25.43
C THR A 292 -17.90 -6.05 -25.40
N ILE A 293 -17.91 -5.12 -24.46
CA ILE A 293 -18.92 -4.05 -24.35
C ILE A 293 -18.23 -2.72 -24.68
N ARG A 294 -18.89 -1.89 -25.47
CA ARG A 294 -18.42 -0.55 -25.83
C ARG A 294 -19.40 0.48 -25.33
N GLY A 295 -18.90 1.56 -24.77
CA GLY A 295 -19.74 2.64 -24.28
C GLY A 295 -18.95 3.74 -23.59
N ARG A 296 -19.63 4.80 -23.21
CA ARG A 296 -19.09 5.90 -22.44
C ARG A 296 -19.15 5.55 -20.96
N ALA A 297 -18.04 5.66 -20.23
CA ALA A 297 -18.07 5.49 -18.78
C ALA A 297 -18.72 6.68 -18.09
N ILE A 298 -19.77 6.41 -17.33
CA ILE A 298 -20.58 7.45 -16.68
C ILE A 298 -20.39 7.50 -15.15
N GLY A 299 -19.64 6.56 -14.57
CA GLY A 299 -19.45 6.50 -13.13
C GLY A 299 -19.26 5.08 -12.63
N ILE A 300 -19.25 4.96 -11.30
CA ILE A 300 -19.46 3.68 -10.61
C ILE A 300 -20.77 3.75 -9.82
N ASP A 301 -21.46 2.62 -9.64
CA ASP A 301 -22.62 2.58 -8.74
C ASP A 301 -22.19 2.51 -7.27
N ASP A 302 -23.17 2.40 -6.35
CA ASP A 302 -22.91 2.35 -4.92
C ASP A 302 -22.31 1.01 -4.44
N GLU A 303 -22.20 0.04 -5.34
CA GLU A 303 -21.47 -1.21 -5.12
C GLU A 303 -20.02 -1.14 -5.67
N GLY A 304 -19.68 -0.07 -6.41
CA GLY A 304 -18.37 0.10 -7.05
C GLY A 304 -18.29 -0.51 -8.46
N VAL A 305 -19.44 -0.87 -9.04
CA VAL A 305 -19.52 -1.47 -10.37
C VAL A 305 -19.45 -0.37 -11.43
N LEU A 306 -18.59 -0.54 -12.44
CA LEU A 306 -18.46 0.45 -13.52
C LEU A 306 -19.73 0.49 -14.37
N LEU A 307 -20.20 1.71 -14.65
CA LEU A 307 -21.37 1.96 -15.48
C LEU A 307 -20.94 2.45 -16.86
N LEU A 308 -21.35 1.73 -17.91
CA LEU A 308 -21.13 2.11 -19.30
C LEU A 308 -22.46 2.44 -19.97
N GLU A 309 -22.56 3.60 -20.59
CA GLU A 309 -23.68 3.96 -21.49
C GLU A 309 -23.33 3.53 -22.92
N THR A 310 -24.09 2.60 -23.50
CA THR A 310 -23.89 2.14 -24.87
C THR A 310 -24.36 3.16 -25.90
N ALA A 311 -24.05 2.94 -27.18
CA ALA A 311 -24.51 3.81 -28.27
C ALA A 311 -26.05 3.88 -28.38
N GLU A 312 -26.76 2.85 -27.90
CA GLU A 312 -28.23 2.83 -27.84
C GLU A 312 -28.80 3.51 -26.57
N GLY A 313 -27.96 4.11 -25.72
CA GLY A 313 -28.37 4.76 -24.47
C GLY A 313 -28.67 3.80 -23.32
N LYS A 314 -28.33 2.51 -23.45
CA LYS A 314 -28.49 1.52 -22.37
C LYS A 314 -27.34 1.63 -21.38
N ILE A 315 -27.65 1.56 -20.07
CA ILE A 315 -26.62 1.47 -19.02
C ILE A 315 -26.31 0.00 -18.76
N GLU A 316 -25.06 -0.40 -19.03
CA GLU A 316 -24.50 -1.70 -18.73
C GLU A 316 -23.62 -1.66 -17.47
N LYS A 317 -23.74 -2.69 -16.63
CA LYS A 317 -22.97 -2.86 -15.39
C LYS A 317 -21.77 -3.79 -15.62
N ILE A 318 -20.56 -3.28 -15.41
CA ILE A 318 -19.31 -4.01 -15.62
C ILE A 318 -18.65 -4.33 -14.27
N TYR A 319 -18.71 -5.62 -13.88
CA TYR A 319 -18.15 -6.10 -12.61
C TYR A 319 -16.65 -6.42 -12.69
N SER A 320 -16.18 -6.85 -13.86
CA SER A 320 -14.76 -7.12 -14.12
C SER A 320 -14.49 -7.06 -15.62
N ALA A 321 -13.49 -6.28 -16.01
CA ALA A 321 -13.01 -6.21 -17.39
C ALA A 321 -11.55 -5.77 -17.44
N ASP A 322 -10.89 -6.04 -18.56
CA ASP A 322 -9.74 -5.25 -19.02
C ASP A 322 -10.29 -4.02 -19.77
N ILE A 323 -9.88 -2.82 -19.35
CA ILE A 323 -10.34 -1.55 -19.91
C ILE A 323 -9.33 -0.98 -20.90
N GLU A 324 -9.81 -0.63 -22.08
CA GLU A 324 -9.10 0.10 -23.12
C GLU A 324 -9.80 1.44 -23.34
N ILE A 325 -9.09 2.55 -23.13
CA ILE A 325 -9.62 3.91 -23.33
C ILE A 325 -9.45 4.25 -24.80
N GLN A 326 -10.54 4.65 -25.47
CA GLN A 326 -10.47 5.12 -26.83
C GLN A 326 -10.07 6.60 -26.82
N THR A 327 -8.95 6.91 -27.47
CA THR A 327 -8.50 8.26 -27.81
C THR A 327 -9.30 8.84 -28.96
#